data_AF-A0A4P9EBQ6-F1
#
_entry.id   AF-A0A4P9EBQ6-F1
#
_cell.length_a   1.000
_cell.length_b   1.000
_cell.length_c   1.000
_cell.angle_alpha   90.00
_cell.angle_beta   90.00
_cell.angle_gamma   90.00
#
_symmetry.space_group_name_H-M   'P 1'
#
loop_
_entity.id
_entity.type
_entity.pdbx_description
1 polymer ?
#
loop_
_entity_poly.entity_id
_entity_poly.type
_entity_poly.pdbx_seq_one_letter_code
_entity_poly.pdbx_strand_id
1 'polypeptide(L)' 'MGIFKKKIVKKTYDREHMKPVIRASICTGEEVAGFKDIRTGKIEEIMLIRSPEDLEKFKAIYEIAEEIAKEY' A
#
# COMPACT_ATOMS: atom_id res chain seq x y z
N MET A 1 24.14 -1.22 -21.78
CA MET A 1 22.83 -0.71 -21.34
C MET A 1 22.87 -0.46 -19.84
N GLY A 2 22.83 0.80 -19.41
CA GLY A 2 22.93 1.19 -18.00
C GLY A 2 21.71 0.74 -17.20
N ILE A 3 21.95 0.01 -16.12
CA ILE A 3 20.91 -0.45 -15.20
C ILE A 3 20.49 0.77 -14.37
N PHE A 4 19.43 1.45 -14.78
CA PHE A 4 18.83 2.54 -13.99
C PHE A 4 18.27 1.94 -12.70
N LYS A 5 19.03 2.05 -11.60
CA LYS A 5 18.51 1.77 -10.25
C LYS A 5 17.42 2.80 -9.98
N LYS A 6 16.15 2.38 -10.08
CA LYS A 6 14.99 3.19 -9.68
C LYS A 6 15.18 3.54 -8.21
N LYS A 7 15.49 4.80 -7.92
CA LYS A 7 15.64 5.29 -6.54
C LYS A 7 14.27 5.14 -5.88
N ILE A 8 14.16 4.29 -4.87
CA ILE A 8 12.93 4.16 -4.08
C ILE A 8 12.75 5.49 -3.37
N VAL A 9 11.81 6.31 -3.86
CA VAL A 9 11.46 7.58 -3.22
C VAL A 9 10.63 7.22 -2.00
N LYS A 10 11.20 7.41 -0.81
CA LYS A 10 10.46 7.27 0.45
C LYS A 10 9.35 8.32 0.47
N LYS A 11 8.13 7.88 0.80
CA LYS A 11 6.95 8.73 0.97
C LYS A 11 6.46 8.59 2.41
N THR A 12 5.89 9.65 2.93
CA THR A 12 5.24 9.65 4.23
C THR A 12 3.73 9.58 4.06
N TYR A 13 3.03 9.07 5.07
CA TYR A 13 1.58 9.13 5.20
C TYR A 13 1.23 9.63 6.61
N ASP A 14 0.01 10.11 6.79
CA ASP A 14 -0.47 10.56 8.10
C ASP A 14 -0.80 9.35 8.99
N ARG A 15 0.15 8.98 9.86
CA ARG A 15 0.02 7.82 10.77
C ARG A 15 -1.01 8.04 11.89
N GLU A 16 -1.42 9.28 12.14
CA GLU A 16 -2.40 9.61 13.18
C GLU A 16 -3.84 9.43 12.68
N HIS A 17 -4.08 9.71 11.40
CA HIS A 17 -5.41 9.66 10.80
C HIS A 17 -5.60 8.55 9.76
N MET A 18 -4.52 7.91 9.32
CA MET A 18 -4.57 6.87 8.30
C MET A 18 -3.88 5.59 8.77
N LYS A 19 -4.50 4.46 8.46
CA LYS A 19 -3.90 3.14 8.61
C LYS A 19 -3.65 2.49 7.25
N PRO A 20 -2.52 1.78 7.04
CA PRO A 20 -2.31 1.04 5.82
C PRO A 20 -3.32 -0.11 5.73
N VAL A 21 -3.87 -0.35 4.54
CA VAL A 21 -4.81 -1.45 4.27
C VAL A 21 -4.56 -2.06 2.89
N ILE A 22 -4.89 -3.35 2.73
CA ILE A 22 -5.01 -4.00 1.43
C ILE A 22 -6.49 -4.19 1.17
N ARG A 23 -7.03 -3.53 0.15
CA ARG A 23 -8.40 -3.75 -0.33
C ARG A 23 -8.39 -4.87 -1.35
N ALA A 24 -9.15 -5.93 -1.11
CA ALA A 24 -9.27 -7.06 -2.03
C ALA A 24 -10.67 -7.08 -2.65
N SER A 25 -10.74 -6.97 -3.97
CA SER A 25 -11.99 -7.09 -4.70
C SER A 25 -12.50 -8.53 -4.65
N ILE A 26 -13.67 -8.73 -4.04
CA ILE A 26 -14.38 -10.03 -4.07
C ILE A 26 -14.80 -10.46 -5.48
N CYS A 27 -14.99 -9.50 -6.40
CA CYS A 27 -15.45 -9.78 -7.75
C CYS A 27 -14.30 -10.15 -8.71
N THR A 28 -13.13 -9.51 -8.55
CA THR A 28 -12.00 -9.66 -9.49
C THR A 28 -10.77 -10.33 -8.86
N GLY A 29 -10.71 -10.43 -7.53
CA GLY A 29 -9.53 -10.90 -6.80
C GLY A 29 -8.38 -9.89 -6.79
N GLU A 30 -8.57 -8.69 -7.33
CA GLU A 30 -7.55 -7.65 -7.35
C GLU A 30 -7.29 -7.11 -5.95
N GLU A 31 -6.02 -7.05 -5.57
CA GLU A 31 -5.57 -6.49 -4.29
C GLU A 31 -4.95 -5.12 -4.52
N VAL A 32 -5.39 -4.12 -3.77
CA VAL A 32 -4.90 -2.75 -3.86
C VAL A 32 -4.43 -2.30 -2.49
N ALA A 33 -3.13 -2.00 -2.36
CA ALA A 33 -2.57 -1.38 -1.18
C ALA A 33 -2.90 0.11 -1.16
N GLY A 34 -3.33 0.57 0.01
CA GLY A 34 -3.80 1.92 0.21
C GLY A 34 -3.79 2.35 1.66
N PHE A 35 -4.38 3.50 1.91
CA PHE A 35 -4.53 4.06 3.25
C PHE A 35 -6.00 4.28 3.55
N LYS A 36 -6.46 3.75 4.67
CA LYS A 36 -7.81 3.99 5.18
C LYS A 36 -7.78 5.10 6.18
N ASP A 37 -8.53 6.15 5.92
CA ASP A 37 -8.84 7.19 6.89
C ASP A 37 -9.66 6.57 8.03
N ILE A 38 -9.13 6.65 9.25
CA ILE A 38 -9.76 6.04 10.43
C ILE A 38 -11.03 6.76 10.89
N ARG A 39 -11.21 8.03 10.50
CA ARG A 39 -12.35 8.87 10.87
C ARG A 39 -13.49 8.73 9.86
N THR A 40 -13.16 8.75 8.57
CA THR A 40 -14.16 8.73 7.49
C THR A 40 -14.40 7.32 6.94
N GLY A 41 -13.46 6.39 7.16
CA GLY A 41 -13.50 5.05 6.58
C GLY A 41 -13.12 5.01 5.10
N LYS A 42 -12.82 6.16 4.48
CA LYS A 42 -12.44 6.24 3.06
C LYS A 42 -11.09 5.57 2.84
N ILE A 43 -10.99 4.75 1.80
CA ILE A 43 -9.75 4.10 1.39
C ILE A 43 -9.19 4.85 0.17
N GLU A 44 -7.98 5.36 0.30
CA GLU A 44 -7.20 5.90 -0.79
C GLU A 44 -6.35 4.77 -1.39
N GLU A 45 -6.65 4.42 -2.64
CA GLU A 45 -6.00 3.36 -3.40
C GLU A 45 -4.69 3.88 -4.02
N ILE A 46 -3.55 3.30 -3.62
CA ILE A 46 -2.22 3.83 -3.99
C ILE A 46 -1.50 2.92 -4.98
N MET A 47 -1.53 1.60 -4.75
CA MET A 47 -0.75 0.65 -5.52
C MET A 47 -1.51 -0.66 -5.71
N LEU A 48 -1.66 -1.09 -6.96
CA LEU A 48 -2.15 -2.42 -7.28
C LEU A 48 -1.08 -3.46 -6.91
N ILE A 49 -1.48 -4.48 -6.15
CA ILE A 49 -0.64 -5.58 -5.70
C ILE A 49 -0.92 -6.78 -6.58
N ARG A 50 0.06 -7.19 -7.38
CA ARG A 50 -0.03 -8.41 -8.21
C ARG A 50 0.89 -9.51 -7.72
N SER A 51 1.83 -9.17 -6.85
CA SER A 51 2.85 -10.08 -6.35
C SER A 51 3.31 -9.62 -4.96
N PRO A 52 3.85 -10.53 -4.12
CA PRO A 52 4.35 -10.17 -2.81
C PRO A 52 5.44 -9.09 -2.86
N GLU A 53 6.24 -9.05 -3.92
CA GLU A 53 7.23 -7.99 -4.14
C GLU A 53 6.61 -6.59 -4.22
N ASP A 54 5.38 -6.45 -4.73
CA ASP A 54 4.71 -5.15 -4.80
C ASP A 54 4.26 -4.69 -3.41
N LEU A 55 3.85 -5.64 -2.55
CA LEU A 55 3.53 -5.35 -1.16
C LEU A 55 4.79 -4.93 -0.39
N GLU A 56 5.91 -5.63 -0.59
CA GLU A 56 7.20 -5.25 0.00
C GLU A 56 7.66 -3.87 -0.48
N LYS A 57 7.49 -3.55 -1.77
CA LYS A 57 7.77 -2.20 -2.29
C LYS A 57 6.89 -1.15 -1.62
N PHE A 58 5.59 -1.40 -1.47
CA PHE A 58 4.68 -0.50 -0.78
C PHE A 58 5.14 -0.24 0.66
N LYS A 59 5.45 -1.31 1.41
CA LYS A 59 5.98 -1.21 2.78
C LYS A 59 7.29 -0.43 2.83
N ALA A 60 8.22 -0.68 1.91
CA ALA A 60 9.51 0.01 1.84
C ALA A 60 9.37 1.49 1.45
N ILE A 61 8.44 1.85 0.57
CA ILE A 61 8.17 3.24 0.16
C ILE A 61 7.64 4.05 1.34
N TYR A 62 6.73 3.47 2.13
CA TYR A 62 6.03 4.16 3.22
C TYR A 62 6.62 3.89 4.62
N GLU A 63 7.72 3.15 4.68
CA GLU A 63 8.40 2.74 5.91
C GLU A 63 7.44 2.07 6.90
N ILE A 64 6.58 1.19 6.38
CA ILE A 64 5.60 0.40 7.13
C ILE A 64 6.30 -0.87 7.60
N ALA A 65 6.58 -0.95 8.89
CA ALA A 65 7.17 -2.14 9.52
C ALA A 65 6.11 -3.16 9.97
N GLU A 66 4.86 -2.72 10.11
CA GLU A 66 3.75 -3.52 10.59
C GLU A 66 3.09 -4.37 9.49
N GLU A 67 2.29 -5.34 9.92
CA GLU A 67 1.45 -6.12 9.03
C GLU A 67 0.26 -5.28 8.56
N ILE A 68 -0.02 -5.32 7.25
CA ILE A 68 -1.10 -4.54 6.66
C ILE A 68 -2.35 -5.41 6.64
N ALA A 69 -3.41 -4.95 7.29
CA ALA A 69 -4.68 -5.66 7.32
C ALA A 69 -5.31 -5.72 5.93
N LYS A 70 -5.83 -6.89 5.57
CA LYS A 70 -6.61 -7.11 4.34
C LYS A 70 -8.10 -6.92 4.64
N GLU A 71 -8.73 -6.01 3.92
CA GLU A 71 -10.18 -5.74 3.94
C GLU A 71 -10.78 -6.19 2.60
N TYR A 72 -11.96 -6.82 2.63
CA TYR A 72 -12.68 -7.39 1.49
C TYR A 72 -13.98 -6.62 1.20
#